data_AF-A0A2E9V8X1-F1
#
_entry.id   AF-A0A2E9V8X1-F1
#
_cell.length_a   1.000
_cell.length_b   1.000
_cell.length_c   1.000
_cell.angle_alpha   90.00
_cell.angle_beta   90.00
_cell.angle_gamma   90.00
#
_symmetry.space_group_name_H-M   'P 1'
#
loop_
_entity.id
_entity.type
_entity.pdbx_description
1 polymer ?
#
loop_
_entity_poly.entity_id
_entity_poly.type
_entity_poly.pdbx_seq_one_letter_code
_entity_poly.pdbx_strand_id
1 'polypeptide(L)'
;MCNLYSQKSSLDEIKDWFDVEIIKPSAGNLPAQSGIFPAYNAPVVSLRNGRRSISMMKWGFVLNRRDKAIKHVNNCRDDKLLTSQFWRAAFFSRRCLVPVTRFSEYHPSRLNENGHKACVWFELNDKKIFSFAGIWTNFTGYYKDQVSSFSTYSIVTTTPNDLVKQIHPSRMPVIIEPSSYETWLNGSNEMAIDLLKTYSENKMRIAYVGKNLDE
;
A
#
# COMPACT_ATOMS: atom_id res chain seq x y z
N MET A 1 -12.04 -0.19 3.02
CA MET A 1 -10.73 -0.65 2.54
C MET A 1 -9.80 0.51 2.82
N CYS A 2 -8.56 0.22 3.19
CA CYS A 2 -7.60 1.24 3.59
C CYS A 2 -7.38 2.26 2.47
N ASN A 3 -7.66 3.53 2.76
CA ASN A 3 -7.55 4.65 1.82
C ASN A 3 -6.63 5.76 2.33
N LEU A 4 -5.94 5.52 3.45
CA LEU A 4 -5.01 6.47 4.03
C LEU A 4 -3.95 5.70 4.80
N TYR A 5 -2.69 5.99 4.50
CA TYR A 5 -1.57 5.49 5.29
C TYR A 5 -0.46 6.55 5.34
N SER A 6 0.56 6.30 6.15
CA SER A 6 1.72 7.17 6.28
C SER A 6 3.00 6.39 5.97
N GLN A 7 3.99 7.11 5.46
CA GLN A 7 5.37 6.65 5.36
C GLN A 7 6.25 7.84 5.78
N LYS A 8 6.78 7.79 7.01
CA LYS A 8 7.64 8.85 7.57
C LYS A 8 9.12 8.49 7.67
N SER A 9 9.50 7.28 7.28
CA SER A 9 10.89 6.83 7.25
C SER A 9 11.68 7.52 6.14
N SER A 10 12.93 7.80 6.43
CA SER A 10 13.91 8.28 5.47
C SER A 10 14.23 7.22 4.40
N LEU A 11 14.88 7.67 3.32
CA LEU A 11 15.38 6.76 2.29
C LEU A 11 16.37 5.73 2.84
N ASP A 12 17.24 6.14 3.77
CA ASP A 12 18.21 5.24 4.40
C ASP A 12 17.53 4.19 5.28
N GLU A 13 16.53 4.58 6.08
CA GLU A 13 15.75 3.60 6.86
C GLU A 13 15.00 2.60 5.96
N ILE A 14 14.45 3.04 4.83
CA ILE A 14 13.81 2.14 3.85
C ILE A 14 14.87 1.23 3.21
N LYS A 15 16.03 1.77 2.85
CA LYS A 15 17.13 1.01 2.26
C LYS A 15 17.59 -0.11 3.18
N ASP A 16 17.84 0.22 4.44
CA ASP A 16 18.32 -0.71 5.45
C ASP A 16 17.25 -1.77 5.79
N TRP A 17 15.99 -1.36 5.93
CA TRP A 17 14.90 -2.27 6.28
C TRP A 17 14.55 -3.26 5.16
N PHE A 18 14.55 -2.81 3.91
CA PHE A 18 14.11 -3.62 2.77
C PHE A 18 15.26 -4.25 1.96
N ASP A 19 16.52 -3.93 2.29
CA ASP A 19 17.71 -4.34 1.54
C ASP A 19 17.61 -3.92 0.05
N VAL A 20 17.51 -2.61 -0.17
CA VAL A 20 17.25 -2.03 -1.50
C VAL A 20 18.50 -1.46 -2.13
N GLU A 21 18.67 -1.70 -3.43
CA GLU A 21 19.64 -0.99 -4.25
C GLU A 21 19.11 0.34 -4.77
N ILE A 22 19.87 1.40 -4.51
CA ILE A 22 19.59 2.73 -5.05
C ILE A 22 20.32 2.84 -6.40
N ILE A 23 19.67 2.38 -7.47
CA ILE A 23 20.29 2.29 -8.81
C ILE A 23 20.53 3.69 -9.42
N LYS A 24 19.76 4.72 -9.04
CA LYS A 24 20.04 6.15 -9.31
C LYS A 24 19.35 7.02 -8.25
N PRO A 25 20.02 7.95 -7.56
CA PRO A 25 19.35 8.93 -6.73
C PRO A 25 18.74 10.01 -7.63
N SER A 26 17.65 9.68 -8.34
CA SER A 26 16.80 10.69 -8.96
C SER A 26 15.75 11.24 -7.99
N ALA A 27 15.58 10.57 -6.84
CA ALA A 27 14.88 11.11 -5.69
C ALA A 27 15.93 11.71 -4.76
N GLY A 28 15.81 13.00 -4.42
CA GLY A 28 16.47 13.54 -3.23
C GLY A 28 15.94 12.85 -1.97
N ASN A 29 16.13 13.45 -0.79
CA ASN A 29 15.50 12.95 0.45
C ASN A 29 14.02 12.64 0.20
N LEU A 30 13.59 11.40 0.48
CA LEU A 30 12.18 11.05 0.45
C LEU A 30 11.46 11.93 1.49
N PRO A 31 10.51 12.79 1.09
CA PRO A 31 9.80 13.60 2.06
C PRO A 31 9.00 12.66 2.97
N ALA A 32 9.01 12.92 4.27
CA ALA A 32 8.11 12.22 5.18
C ALA A 32 6.66 12.52 4.79
N GLN A 33 5.88 11.47 4.51
CA GLN A 33 4.48 11.57 4.10
C GLN A 33 3.58 11.13 5.25
N SER A 34 3.00 12.10 5.96
CA SER A 34 2.06 11.85 7.05
C SER A 34 0.71 11.33 6.55
N GLY A 35 0.26 11.77 5.37
CA GLY A 35 -0.91 11.24 4.69
C GLY A 35 -0.64 10.93 3.21
N ILE A 36 -0.79 9.66 2.86
CA ILE A 36 -0.78 9.18 1.49
C ILE A 36 -2.19 8.74 1.16
N PHE A 37 -2.80 9.41 0.18
CA PHE A 37 -4.16 9.15 -0.31
C PHE A 37 -4.14 8.51 -1.72
N PRO A 38 -5.24 7.93 -2.20
CA PRO A 38 -5.34 7.48 -3.58
C PRO A 38 -4.92 8.58 -4.57
N ALA A 39 -4.30 8.16 -5.67
CA ALA A 39 -3.67 9.01 -6.69
C ALA A 39 -2.36 9.73 -6.28
N TYR A 40 -1.93 9.64 -5.02
CA TYR A 40 -0.65 10.21 -4.57
C TYR A 40 0.50 9.32 -5.03
N ASN A 41 1.69 9.89 -5.16
CA ASN A 41 2.91 9.12 -5.37
C ASN A 41 3.49 8.72 -4.01
N ALA A 42 3.99 7.49 -3.92
CA ALA A 42 4.62 6.95 -2.72
C ALA A 42 5.79 6.03 -3.09
N PRO A 43 6.76 5.84 -2.19
CA PRO A 43 7.82 4.86 -2.39
C PRO A 43 7.24 3.44 -2.42
N VAL A 44 7.68 2.64 -3.39
CA VAL A 44 7.33 1.22 -3.53
C VAL A 44 8.60 0.43 -3.82
N VAL A 45 8.74 -0.70 -3.13
CA VAL A 45 9.86 -1.62 -3.31
C VAL A 45 9.43 -2.79 -4.20
N SER A 46 10.12 -2.99 -5.31
CA SER A 46 9.85 -4.11 -6.25
C SER A 46 11.16 -4.70 -6.75
N LEU A 47 11.10 -5.84 -7.45
CA LEU A 47 12.28 -6.41 -8.09
C LEU A 47 12.58 -5.71 -9.41
N ARG A 48 13.84 -5.36 -9.60
CA ARG A 48 14.43 -4.90 -10.85
C ARG A 48 15.73 -5.64 -11.08
N ASN A 49 15.83 -6.37 -12.19
CA ASN A 49 16.98 -7.22 -12.50
C ASN A 49 17.35 -8.19 -11.35
N GLY A 50 16.34 -8.77 -10.70
CA GLY A 50 16.52 -9.71 -9.59
C GLY A 50 16.90 -9.07 -8.24
N ARG A 51 17.03 -7.75 -8.15
CA ARG A 51 17.34 -7.04 -6.90
C ARG A 51 16.22 -6.09 -6.49
N ARG A 52 16.05 -5.88 -5.18
CA ARG A 52 15.04 -4.97 -4.66
C ARG A 52 15.45 -3.55 -5.01
N SER A 53 14.53 -2.81 -5.60
CA SER A 53 14.69 -1.43 -6.02
C SER A 53 13.50 -0.64 -5.49
N ILE A 54 13.76 0.59 -5.05
CA ILE A 54 12.72 1.55 -4.70
C ILE A 54 12.36 2.41 -5.91
N SER A 55 11.09 2.74 -6.06
CA SER A 55 10.60 3.68 -7.09
C SER A 55 9.36 4.41 -6.58
N MET A 56 9.19 5.66 -6.99
CA MET A 56 7.95 6.40 -6.72
C MET A 56 6.87 5.94 -7.69
N MET A 57 5.77 5.41 -7.15
CA MET A 57 4.63 4.94 -7.95
C MET A 57 3.35 5.61 -7.49
N LYS A 58 2.40 5.77 -8.41
CA LYS A 58 1.08 6.35 -8.10
C LYS A 58 0.15 5.32 -7.45
N TRP A 59 -0.49 5.67 -6.34
CA TRP A 59 -1.41 4.76 -5.66
C TRP A 59 -2.74 4.64 -6.38
N GLY A 60 -2.94 3.50 -7.01
CA GLY A 60 -4.15 3.04 -7.64
C GLY A 60 -4.01 2.89 -9.13
N PHE A 61 -4.37 1.69 -9.60
CA PHE A 61 -4.39 1.36 -11.02
C PHE A 61 -5.36 2.30 -11.72
N VAL A 62 -4.86 2.95 -12.77
CA VAL A 62 -5.65 3.92 -13.52
C VAL A 62 -6.63 3.16 -14.40
N LEU A 63 -7.92 3.36 -14.14
CA LEU A 63 -9.00 2.89 -14.98
C LEU A 63 -9.62 4.08 -15.71
N ASN A 64 -9.24 4.22 -16.97
CA ASN A 64 -9.86 5.19 -17.87
C ASN A 64 -11.17 4.60 -18.43
N ARG A 65 -12.27 5.30 -18.22
CA ARG A 65 -13.59 4.93 -18.76
C ARG A 65 -14.08 6.11 -19.57
N ARG A 66 -14.56 5.85 -20.78
CA ARG A 66 -15.12 6.89 -21.65
C ARG A 66 -16.14 7.72 -20.88
N ASP A 67 -16.03 9.04 -21.00
CA ASP A 67 -16.95 10.03 -20.44
C ASP A 67 -17.09 9.97 -18.91
N LYS A 68 -16.07 9.46 -18.19
CA LYS A 68 -16.03 9.44 -16.72
C LYS A 68 -14.70 9.96 -16.19
N ALA A 69 -14.75 10.53 -14.99
CA ALA A 69 -13.55 10.89 -14.26
C ALA A 69 -12.63 9.68 -14.07
N ILE A 70 -11.32 9.91 -14.14
CA ILE A 70 -10.30 8.89 -13.95
C ILE A 70 -10.46 8.26 -12.58
N LYS A 71 -10.55 6.92 -12.54
CA LYS A 71 -10.64 6.17 -11.30
C LYS A 71 -9.29 5.54 -10.96
N HIS A 72 -8.84 5.77 -9.74
CA HIS A 72 -7.69 5.07 -9.16
C HIS A 72 -8.17 3.88 -8.34
N VAL A 73 -7.97 2.67 -8.85
CA VAL A 73 -8.32 1.43 -8.13
C VAL A 73 -7.15 1.06 -7.22
N ASN A 74 -7.20 1.54 -5.98
CA ASN A 74 -6.09 1.56 -5.03
C ASN A 74 -5.98 0.33 -4.12
N ASN A 75 -7.01 -0.51 -4.08
CA ASN A 75 -7.03 -1.75 -3.33
C ASN A 75 -7.48 -2.91 -4.22
N CYS A 76 -6.78 -4.04 -4.10
CA CYS A 76 -7.14 -5.33 -4.63
C CYS A 76 -7.59 -6.24 -3.48
N ARG A 77 -8.65 -7.02 -3.70
CA ARG A 77 -9.05 -8.03 -2.72
C ARG A 77 -8.31 -9.33 -2.99
N ASP A 78 -7.77 -9.96 -1.95
CA ASP A 78 -7.20 -11.32 -1.98
C ASP A 78 -8.04 -12.31 -2.81
N ASP A 79 -9.35 -12.37 -2.57
CA ASP A 79 -10.32 -13.23 -3.28
C ASP A 79 -10.53 -12.90 -4.77
N LYS A 80 -9.94 -11.80 -5.27
CA LYS A 80 -9.98 -11.38 -6.69
C LYS A 80 -8.64 -11.43 -7.40
N LEU A 81 -7.54 -11.72 -6.72
CA LEU A 81 -6.20 -11.70 -7.33
C LEU A 81 -6.07 -12.68 -8.49
N LEU A 82 -6.61 -13.89 -8.34
CA LEU A 82 -6.49 -14.95 -9.35
C LEU A 82 -7.64 -14.96 -10.35
N THR A 83 -8.81 -14.49 -9.94
CA THR A 83 -10.04 -14.60 -10.73
C THR A 83 -10.31 -13.37 -11.60
N SER A 84 -9.80 -12.20 -11.21
CA SER A 84 -9.98 -10.98 -11.98
C SER A 84 -8.88 -10.82 -13.03
N GLN A 85 -9.27 -10.74 -14.30
CA GLN A 85 -8.34 -10.40 -15.39
C GLN A 85 -7.63 -9.06 -15.16
N PHE A 86 -8.27 -8.14 -14.42
CA PHE A 86 -7.70 -6.83 -14.08
C PHE A 86 -6.48 -6.94 -13.14
N TRP A 87 -6.45 -7.94 -12.26
CA TRP A 87 -5.40 -8.10 -11.23
C TRP A 87 -4.38 -9.19 -11.56
N ARG A 88 -4.84 -10.28 -12.21
CA ARG A 88 -4.06 -11.52 -12.35
C ARG A 88 -2.68 -11.33 -12.95
N ALA A 89 -2.59 -10.56 -14.03
CA ALA A 89 -1.30 -10.31 -14.69
C ALA A 89 -0.29 -9.58 -13.78
N ALA A 90 -0.77 -8.59 -13.02
CA ALA A 90 0.06 -7.86 -12.05
C ALA A 90 0.45 -8.75 -10.86
N PHE A 91 -0.47 -9.58 -10.35
CA PHE A 91 -0.15 -10.52 -9.27
C PHE A 91 0.92 -11.54 -9.66
N PHE A 92 0.93 -12.00 -10.92
CA PHE A 92 1.83 -13.06 -11.37
C PHE A 92 3.26 -12.58 -11.59
N SER A 93 3.45 -11.29 -11.91
CA SER A 93 4.73 -10.79 -12.42
C SER A 93 5.20 -9.48 -11.79
N ARG A 94 4.34 -8.81 -11.03
CA ARG A 94 4.57 -7.44 -10.54
C ARG A 94 4.07 -7.29 -9.10
N ARG A 95 4.50 -8.18 -8.23
CA ARG A 95 4.34 -7.99 -6.77
C ARG A 95 5.35 -6.95 -6.29
N CYS A 96 4.94 -6.20 -5.27
CA CYS A 96 5.77 -5.19 -4.62
C CYS A 96 5.47 -5.14 -3.12
N LEU A 97 6.40 -4.56 -2.39
CA LEU A 97 6.27 -4.20 -0.99
C LEU A 97 5.97 -2.71 -0.94
N VAL A 98 4.95 -2.32 -0.18
CA VAL A 98 4.60 -0.91 0.05
C VAL A 98 5.07 -0.56 1.45
N PRO A 99 6.14 0.24 1.62
CA PRO A 99 6.59 0.70 2.92
C PRO A 99 5.51 1.54 3.63
N VAL A 100 5.34 1.31 4.92
CA VAL A 100 4.33 1.97 5.76
C VAL A 100 4.89 2.19 7.16
N THR A 101 4.55 3.33 7.76
CA THR A 101 4.78 3.59 9.19
C THR A 101 3.50 3.47 10.02
N ARG A 102 2.35 3.85 9.44
CA ARG A 102 1.01 3.71 10.04
C ARG A 102 -0.05 3.60 8.96
N PHE A 103 -1.20 3.01 9.27
CA PHE A 103 -2.37 3.05 8.38
C PHE A 103 -3.62 3.51 9.10
N SER A 104 -4.59 4.02 8.35
CA SER A 104 -5.81 4.61 8.91
C SER A 104 -7.06 4.01 8.31
N GLU A 105 -8.07 3.86 9.16
CA GLU A 105 -9.47 3.67 8.75
C GLU A 105 -10.33 4.78 9.38
N TYR A 106 -11.40 5.16 8.70
CA TYR A 106 -12.34 6.14 9.23
C TYR A 106 -13.19 5.51 10.33
N HIS A 107 -13.27 6.19 11.48
CA HIS A 107 -14.14 5.80 12.57
C HIS A 107 -15.60 5.73 12.08
N PRO A 108 -16.38 4.70 12.47
CA PRO A 108 -17.74 4.52 11.96
C PRO A 108 -18.68 5.69 12.29
N SER A 109 -18.60 6.22 13.51
CA SER A 109 -19.48 7.29 14.02
C SER A 109 -18.81 8.57 14.56
N ARG A 110 -17.55 8.52 15.01
CA ARG A 110 -16.86 9.68 15.60
C ARG A 110 -16.45 10.66 14.52
N LEU A 111 -16.72 11.94 14.75
CA LEU A 111 -16.29 13.04 13.90
C LEU A 111 -15.05 13.74 14.46
N ASN A 112 -14.27 14.37 13.59
CA ASN A 112 -13.25 15.34 13.95
C ASN A 112 -13.87 16.74 14.11
N GLU A 113 -13.06 17.74 14.48
CA GLU A 113 -13.49 19.13 14.67
C GLU A 113 -14.10 19.77 13.41
N ASN A 114 -13.77 19.27 12.23
CA ASN A 114 -14.28 19.74 10.94
C ASN A 114 -15.57 19.01 10.51
N GLY A 115 -16.15 18.17 11.37
CA GLY A 115 -17.38 17.42 11.07
C GLY A 115 -17.20 16.22 10.15
N HIS A 116 -15.96 15.86 9.79
CA HIS A 116 -15.65 14.66 9.00
C HIS A 116 -15.40 13.45 9.90
N LYS A 117 -15.53 12.23 9.38
CA LYS A 117 -15.19 11.02 10.15
C LYS A 117 -13.73 11.09 10.64
N ALA A 118 -13.54 10.86 11.94
CA ALA A 118 -12.22 10.84 12.55
C ALA A 118 -11.38 9.68 11.99
N CYS A 119 -10.07 9.88 11.89
CA CYS A 119 -9.13 8.84 11.49
C CYS A 119 -8.70 8.03 12.70
N VAL A 120 -8.74 6.70 12.58
CA VAL A 120 -8.18 5.77 13.56
C VAL A 120 -6.88 5.22 12.99
N TRP A 121 -5.76 5.57 13.61
CA TRP A 121 -4.45 5.19 13.12
C TRP A 121 -3.93 3.95 13.86
N PHE A 122 -3.48 2.98 13.07
CA PHE A 122 -2.92 1.72 13.52
C PHE A 122 -1.40 1.68 13.31
N GLU A 123 -0.71 1.07 14.26
CA GLU A 123 0.73 0.80 14.26
C GLU A 123 1.00 -0.67 14.58
N LEU A 124 2.17 -1.16 14.18
CA LEU A 124 2.69 -2.42 14.68
C LEU A 124 3.46 -2.20 15.99
N ASN A 125 3.39 -3.17 16.90
CA ASN A 125 3.89 -2.96 18.25
C ASN A 125 5.40 -2.70 18.32
N ASP A 126 6.18 -3.49 17.57
CA ASP A 126 7.64 -3.55 17.67
C ASP A 126 8.36 -3.01 16.42
N LYS A 127 7.63 -2.37 15.50
CA LYS A 127 8.16 -1.97 14.19
C LYS A 127 7.75 -0.55 13.85
N LYS A 128 8.73 0.32 13.63
CA LYS A 128 8.51 1.69 13.12
C LYS A 128 8.15 1.73 11.65
N ILE A 129 8.61 0.72 10.90
CA ILE A 129 8.35 0.55 9.47
C ILE A 129 7.92 -0.90 9.22
N PHE A 130 6.96 -1.09 8.33
CA PHE A 130 6.49 -2.39 7.89
C PHE A 130 6.03 -2.31 6.43
N SER A 131 5.53 -3.42 5.90
CA SER A 131 5.09 -3.49 4.51
C SER A 131 3.66 -3.98 4.38
N PHE A 132 2.91 -3.34 3.49
CA PHE A 132 1.78 -4.02 2.86
C PHE A 132 2.23 -4.89 1.70
N ALA A 133 1.44 -5.92 1.42
CA ALA A 133 1.46 -6.62 0.15
C ALA A 133 0.90 -5.68 -0.94
N GLY A 134 1.68 -5.45 -1.98
CA GLY A 134 1.28 -4.65 -3.14
C GLY A 134 1.43 -5.40 -4.45
N ILE A 135 0.69 -4.93 -5.44
CA ILE A 135 0.91 -5.27 -6.86
C ILE A 135 1.05 -3.98 -7.65
N TRP A 136 1.81 -4.00 -8.73
CA TRP A 136 2.06 -2.81 -9.54
C TRP A 136 1.92 -3.08 -11.04
N THR A 137 1.74 -2.02 -11.82
CA THR A 137 1.71 -2.08 -13.28
C THR A 137 2.14 -0.74 -13.86
N ASN A 138 2.52 -0.72 -15.13
CA ASN A 138 2.71 0.52 -15.87
C ASN A 138 1.39 0.95 -16.50
N PHE A 139 1.06 2.22 -16.31
CA PHE A 139 0.02 2.89 -17.06
C PHE A 139 0.67 3.62 -18.24
N THR A 140 0.12 3.44 -19.44
CA THR A 140 0.41 4.26 -20.61
C THR A 140 -0.91 4.58 -21.28
N GLY A 141 -1.21 5.87 -21.45
CA GLY A 141 -2.44 6.33 -22.09
C GLY A 141 -2.80 7.76 -21.70
N TYR A 142 -4.00 8.19 -22.07
CA TYR A 142 -4.50 9.52 -21.71
C TYR A 142 -4.82 9.62 -20.22
N TYR A 143 -4.21 10.61 -19.56
CA TYR A 143 -4.42 10.95 -18.15
C TYR A 143 -4.46 12.48 -18.03
N LYS A 144 -5.60 13.04 -17.58
CA LYS A 144 -5.83 14.49 -17.50
C LYS A 144 -5.46 15.23 -18.79
N ASP A 145 -6.06 14.78 -19.90
CA ASP A 145 -5.94 15.37 -21.24
C ASP A 145 -4.54 15.31 -21.89
N GLN A 146 -3.61 14.55 -21.31
CA GLN A 146 -2.28 14.32 -21.89
C GLN A 146 -1.93 12.83 -21.95
N VAL A 147 -1.19 12.43 -22.99
CA VAL A 147 -0.58 11.09 -23.04
C VAL A 147 0.49 11.02 -21.95
N SER A 148 0.32 10.09 -21.02
CA SER A 148 1.22 9.91 -19.87
C SER A 148 1.67 8.46 -19.78
N SER A 149 2.88 8.25 -19.26
CA SER A 149 3.38 6.93 -18.88
C SER A 149 3.99 6.99 -17.49
N PHE A 150 3.51 6.16 -16.58
CA PHE A 150 4.00 6.08 -15.19
C PHE A 150 3.63 4.76 -14.53
N SER A 151 4.35 4.37 -13.50
CA SER A 151 4.02 3.18 -12.70
C SER A 151 2.94 3.47 -11.66
N THR A 152 2.05 2.52 -11.47
CA THR A 152 0.96 2.55 -10.50
C THR A 152 1.01 1.31 -9.63
N TYR A 153 0.57 1.40 -8.38
CA TYR A 153 0.48 0.27 -7.47
C TYR A 153 -0.88 0.19 -6.79
N SER A 154 -1.25 -0.99 -6.30
CA SER A 154 -2.48 -1.25 -5.56
C SER A 154 -2.15 -2.12 -4.35
N ILE A 155 -2.80 -1.87 -3.22
CA ILE A 155 -2.58 -2.63 -1.98
C ILE A 155 -3.48 -3.86 -1.99
N VAL A 156 -2.93 -5.01 -1.63
CA VAL A 156 -3.72 -6.22 -1.41
C VAL A 156 -4.33 -6.14 -0.01
N THR A 157 -5.63 -6.40 0.04
CA THR A 157 -6.39 -6.45 1.30
C THR A 157 -6.86 -7.88 1.57
N THR A 158 -7.18 -8.17 2.82
CA THR A 158 -7.78 -9.42 3.31
C THR A 158 -8.86 -9.14 4.35
N THR A 159 -9.42 -10.16 5.00
CA THR A 159 -10.36 -10.02 6.13
C THR A 159 -9.70 -9.33 7.32
N PRO A 160 -10.40 -8.44 8.05
CA PRO A 160 -9.82 -7.77 9.22
C PRO A 160 -9.68 -8.74 10.40
N ASN A 161 -8.66 -8.51 11.25
CA ASN A 161 -8.58 -9.09 12.59
C ASN A 161 -9.55 -8.40 13.55
N ASP A 162 -9.66 -8.89 14.79
CA ASP A 162 -10.62 -8.38 15.77
C ASP A 162 -10.37 -6.93 16.19
N LEU A 163 -9.12 -6.44 16.12
CA LEU A 163 -8.81 -5.04 16.40
C LEU A 163 -9.32 -4.13 15.26
N VAL A 164 -8.96 -4.42 14.01
CA VAL A 164 -9.33 -3.59 12.86
C VAL A 164 -10.83 -3.68 12.59
N LYS A 165 -11.45 -4.84 12.82
CA LYS A 165 -12.88 -5.10 12.60
C LYS A 165 -13.78 -4.20 13.43
N GLN A 166 -13.31 -3.72 14.59
CA GLN A 166 -14.03 -2.73 15.42
C GLN A 166 -14.24 -1.40 14.70
N ILE A 167 -13.35 -1.04 13.78
CA ILE A 167 -13.38 0.23 13.03
C ILE A 167 -13.88 0.02 11.60
N HIS A 168 -13.36 -1.00 10.93
CA HIS A 168 -13.68 -1.29 9.54
C HIS A 168 -13.98 -2.80 9.35
N PRO A 169 -15.26 -3.17 9.21
CA PRO A 169 -15.68 -4.56 9.35
C PRO A 169 -15.36 -5.45 8.16
N SER A 170 -15.04 -4.87 6.99
CA SER A 170 -14.99 -5.66 5.75
C SER A 170 -13.60 -6.08 5.34
N ARG A 171 -12.56 -5.26 5.53
CA ARG A 171 -11.21 -5.47 4.99
C ARG A 171 -10.12 -4.82 5.83
N MET A 172 -8.91 -5.38 5.78
CA MET A 172 -7.67 -4.73 6.20
C MET A 172 -6.58 -4.97 5.15
N PRO A 173 -5.49 -4.17 5.10
CA PRO A 173 -4.33 -4.48 4.27
C PRO A 173 -3.68 -5.81 4.69
N VAL A 174 -3.16 -6.56 3.71
CA VAL A 174 -2.26 -7.69 3.99
C VAL A 174 -0.89 -7.12 4.37
N ILE A 175 -0.37 -7.52 5.52
CA ILE A 175 0.95 -7.10 6.01
C ILE A 175 1.92 -8.25 5.77
N ILE A 176 3.03 -7.96 5.08
CA ILE A 176 4.09 -8.95 4.82
C ILE A 176 5.20 -8.75 5.85
N GLU A 177 5.59 -9.86 6.49
CA GLU A 177 6.71 -9.90 7.42
C GLU A 177 8.05 -9.86 6.69
N PRO A 178 9.12 -9.26 7.25
CA PRO A 178 10.44 -9.21 6.61
C PRO A 178 10.97 -10.56 6.16
N SER A 179 10.74 -11.61 6.96
CA SER A 179 11.11 -13.00 6.63
C SER A 179 10.43 -13.54 5.37
N SER A 180 9.33 -12.93 4.94
CA SER A 180 8.53 -13.35 3.79
C SER A 180 8.66 -12.41 2.59
N TYR A 181 9.52 -11.39 2.65
CA TYR A 181 9.74 -10.45 1.54
C TYR A 181 10.20 -11.15 0.28
N GLU A 182 11.14 -12.09 0.37
CA GLU A 182 11.64 -12.81 -0.80
C GLU A 182 10.54 -13.71 -1.41
N THR A 183 9.84 -14.48 -0.57
CA THR A 183 8.71 -15.30 -1.00
C THR A 183 7.63 -14.46 -1.67
N TRP A 184 7.31 -13.28 -1.11
CA TRP A 184 6.34 -12.37 -1.70
C TRP A 184 6.81 -11.80 -3.04
N LEU A 185 8.07 -11.38 -3.16
CA LEU A 185 8.56 -10.70 -4.35
C LEU A 185 8.90 -11.66 -5.51
N ASN A 186 9.43 -12.84 -5.19
CA ASN A 186 10.08 -13.75 -6.15
C ASN A 186 9.56 -15.20 -6.08
N GLY A 187 8.83 -15.57 -5.02
CA GLY A 187 8.30 -16.91 -4.85
C GLY A 187 7.27 -17.30 -5.92
N SER A 188 6.89 -18.58 -5.92
CA SER A 188 5.78 -19.04 -6.77
C SER A 188 4.47 -18.33 -6.41
N ASN A 189 3.50 -18.35 -7.33
CA ASN A 189 2.21 -17.71 -7.06
C ASN A 189 1.49 -18.41 -5.90
N GLU A 190 1.65 -19.73 -5.77
CA GLU A 190 1.13 -20.57 -4.69
C GLU A 190 1.70 -20.12 -3.34
N MET A 191 3.03 -19.99 -3.26
CA MET A 191 3.69 -19.49 -2.05
C MET A 191 3.28 -18.05 -1.70
N ALA A 192 3.09 -17.19 -2.70
CA ALA A 192 2.65 -15.82 -2.49
C ALA A 192 1.20 -15.75 -1.98
N ILE A 193 0.31 -16.64 -2.44
CA ILE A 193 -1.07 -16.77 -1.94
C ILE A 193 -1.07 -17.15 -0.46
N ASP A 194 -0.19 -18.05 -0.03
CA ASP A 194 -0.09 -18.48 1.37
C ASP A 194 0.31 -17.35 2.34
N LEU A 195 0.80 -16.22 1.81
CA LEU A 195 1.11 -15.01 2.59
C LEU A 195 -0.09 -14.06 2.76
N LEU A 196 -1.19 -14.26 2.02
CA LEU A 196 -2.37 -13.41 2.04
C LEU A 196 -3.26 -13.68 3.25
N LYS A 197 -2.70 -13.50 4.44
CA LYS A 197 -3.33 -13.83 5.71
C LYS A 197 -3.62 -12.57 6.52
N THR A 198 -4.65 -12.66 7.36
CA THR A 198 -4.95 -11.67 8.39
C THR A 198 -3.77 -11.55 9.36
N TYR A 199 -3.30 -10.33 9.59
CA TYR A 199 -2.21 -10.09 10.53
C TYR A 199 -2.71 -10.17 11.98
N SER A 200 -1.89 -10.67 12.90
CA SER A 200 -2.30 -10.87 14.31
C SER A 200 -2.60 -9.55 15.01
N GLU A 201 -3.77 -9.44 15.62
CA GLU A 201 -4.21 -8.30 16.43
C GLU A 201 -3.26 -8.01 17.60
N ASN A 202 -2.69 -9.05 18.23
CA ASN A 202 -1.74 -8.91 19.35
C ASN A 202 -0.40 -8.26 18.95
N LYS A 203 -0.14 -8.13 17.65
CA LYS A 203 1.09 -7.51 17.10
C LYS A 203 0.84 -6.08 16.59
N MET A 204 -0.34 -5.52 16.81
CA MET A 204 -0.68 -4.14 16.44
C MET A 204 -1.53 -3.47 17.51
N ARG A 205 -1.64 -2.15 17.39
CA ARG A 205 -2.41 -1.30 18.31
C ARG A 205 -3.02 -0.13 17.58
N ILE A 206 -4.06 0.46 18.17
CA ILE A 206 -4.51 1.80 17.81
C ILE A 206 -3.51 2.78 18.42
N ALA A 207 -2.78 3.51 17.58
CA ALA A 207 -1.81 4.51 18.01
C ALA A 207 -2.51 5.76 18.53
N TYR A 208 -3.52 6.25 17.81
CA TYR A 208 -4.39 7.34 18.25
C TYR A 208 -5.65 7.45 17.37
N VAL A 209 -6.62 8.21 17.85
CA VAL A 209 -7.86 8.57 17.13
C VAL A 209 -7.94 10.09 17.02
N GLY A 210 -8.03 10.64 15.82
CA GLY A 210 -8.03 12.08 15.65
C GLY A 210 -7.88 12.55 14.21
N LYS A 211 -7.16 13.65 14.01
CA LYS A 211 -6.96 14.30 12.71
C LYS A 211 -6.15 13.43 11.73
N ASN A 212 -6.20 13.81 10.45
CA ASN A 212 -5.19 13.39 9.48
C ASN A 212 -3.82 13.87 9.98
N LEU A 213 -2.76 13.07 9.83
CA LEU A 213 -1.41 13.39 10.33
C LEU A 213 -0.77 14.64 9.69
N ASP A 214 -1.45 15.28 8.74
CA ASP A 214 -1.01 16.48 8.01
C ASP A 214 -1.61 17.78 8.58
N GLU A 215 -2.33 17.73 9.71
CA GLU A 215 -2.79 18.90 10.48
C GLU A 215 -2.18 18.96 11.87
#